data_AF-A0A382KX05-F1
#
_entry.id   AF-A0A382KX05-F1
#
_cell.length_a   1.000
_cell.length_b   1.000
_cell.length_c   1.000
_cell.angle_alpha   90.00
_cell.angle_beta   90.00
_cell.angle_gamma   90.00
#
_symmetry.space_group_name_H-M   'P 1'
#
loop_
_entity.id
_entity.type
_entity.pdbx_description
1 polymer ?
#
loop_
_entity_poly.entity_id
_entity_poly.type
_entity_poly.pdbx_seq_one_letter_code
_entity_poly.pdbx_strand_id
1 'polypeptide(L)'
;MPASTDFNVAPYWDSFNIDNDFYRVLFRPGFAVQARELTTLQTILQNQIEQFGNHIFKEGAIVIPGSIAYDDRYFAVKLQSTFGTPTAVAISTYIEQYVAGTHNSIVYEEGAILTGGTSGVTAQVTKVEAETAGGDPDTIWCKYISSNTTDNTTQTFTNGEEISANRPISSYAANVASATLQVTSATATGSAASVT
;
A
#
# COMPACT_ATOMS: atom_id res chain seq x y z
N MET A 1 -38.24 49.79 23.01
CA MET A 1 -37.20 50.48 23.81
C MET A 1 -36.29 51.20 22.83
N PRO A 2 -35.93 52.48 23.04
CA PRO A 2 -34.97 53.14 22.18
C PRO A 2 -33.63 52.37 22.24
N ALA A 3 -33.07 52.05 21.07
CA ALA A 3 -31.78 51.38 20.98
C ALA A 3 -30.71 52.27 21.62
N SER A 4 -29.94 51.73 22.57
CA SER A 4 -28.82 52.45 23.19
C SER A 4 -27.84 52.89 22.10
N THR A 5 -27.65 54.19 21.94
CA THR A 5 -26.87 54.80 20.85
C THR A 5 -25.38 54.91 21.13
N ASP A 6 -24.91 54.40 22.27
CA ASP A 6 -23.50 54.39 22.64
C ASP A 6 -22.92 52.98 22.50
N PHE A 7 -22.27 52.73 21.36
CA PHE A 7 -21.67 51.44 20.99
C PHE A 7 -20.24 51.25 21.55
N ASN A 8 -19.73 52.22 22.32
CA ASN A 8 -18.41 52.17 22.95
C ASN A 8 -18.47 51.77 24.44
N VAL A 9 -19.61 51.25 24.90
CA VAL A 9 -19.81 50.75 26.26
C VAL A 9 -20.15 49.25 26.20
N ALA A 10 -19.68 48.48 27.18
CA ALA A 10 -20.01 47.07 27.31
C ALA A 10 -21.53 46.87 27.26
N PRO A 11 -22.05 45.91 26.47
CA PRO A 11 -21.37 44.71 25.98
C PRO A 11 -20.78 44.79 24.55
N TYR A 12 -20.56 45.99 23.98
CA TYR A 12 -19.93 46.22 22.64
C TYR A 12 -20.63 45.56 21.42
N TRP A 13 -21.72 44.79 21.65
CA TRP A 13 -22.64 44.20 20.68
C TRP A 13 -21.99 43.58 19.44
N ASP A 14 -21.10 42.60 19.65
CA ASP A 14 -20.66 41.76 18.54
C ASP A 14 -21.84 40.95 17.98
N SER A 15 -22.00 40.95 16.66
CA SER A 15 -23.12 40.31 15.96
C SER A 15 -22.64 39.35 14.88
N PHE A 16 -21.37 38.94 14.93
CA PHE A 16 -20.83 37.96 14.01
C PHE A 16 -21.57 36.61 14.16
N ASN A 17 -22.05 36.10 13.03
CA ASN A 17 -22.52 34.72 12.89
C ASN A 17 -22.04 34.23 11.52
N ILE A 18 -21.53 33.01 11.48
CA ILE A 18 -21.03 32.35 10.27
C ILE A 18 -22.13 32.20 9.20
N ASP A 19 -23.39 32.05 9.61
CA ASP A 19 -24.54 31.87 8.70
C ASP A 19 -24.95 33.15 7.97
N ASN A 20 -24.40 34.31 8.34
CA ASN A 20 -24.81 35.61 7.79
C ASN A 20 -24.00 36.03 6.54
N ASP A 21 -23.10 35.16 6.01
CA ASP A 21 -22.21 35.44 4.86
C ASP A 21 -21.49 36.81 4.95
N PHE A 22 -21.15 37.22 6.17
CA PHE A 22 -20.55 38.51 6.46
C PHE A 22 -19.04 38.37 6.69
N TYR A 23 -18.25 38.68 5.66
CA TYR A 23 -16.80 38.41 5.65
C TYR A 23 -15.90 39.63 5.89
N ARG A 24 -16.45 40.85 5.90
CA ARG A 24 -15.64 42.08 6.02
C ARG A 24 -16.42 43.26 6.56
N VAL A 25 -15.79 43.99 7.48
CA VAL A 25 -16.22 45.32 7.92
C VAL A 25 -15.59 46.39 7.03
N LEU A 26 -16.40 47.28 6.44
CA LEU A 26 -15.92 48.39 5.61
C LEU A 26 -16.00 49.70 6.41
N PHE A 27 -14.86 50.37 6.60
CA PHE A 27 -14.81 51.65 7.29
C PHE A 27 -15.20 52.80 6.37
N ARG A 28 -16.02 53.72 6.87
CA ARG A 28 -16.30 54.98 6.17
C ARG A 28 -15.16 55.97 6.43
N PRO A 29 -14.49 56.50 5.39
CA PRO A 29 -13.41 57.46 5.59
C PRO A 29 -13.94 58.77 6.19
N GLY A 30 -13.14 59.39 7.07
CA GLY A 30 -13.47 60.67 7.72
C GLY A 30 -14.29 60.57 9.00
N PHE A 31 -14.60 59.35 9.49
CA PHE A 31 -15.26 59.11 10.76
C PHE A 31 -14.39 58.23 11.66
N ALA A 32 -14.48 58.43 12.98
CA ALA A 32 -13.81 57.57 13.94
C ALA A 32 -14.44 56.16 13.89
N VAL A 33 -13.57 55.14 13.91
CA VAL A 33 -13.98 53.74 13.95
C VAL A 33 -14.68 53.45 15.27
N GLN A 34 -15.80 52.76 15.22
CA GLN A 34 -16.56 52.39 16.42
C GLN A 34 -15.98 51.13 17.05
N ALA A 35 -16.06 51.00 18.38
CA ALA A 35 -15.57 49.80 19.07
C ALA A 35 -16.21 48.50 18.53
N ARG A 36 -17.49 48.54 18.16
CA ARG A 36 -18.21 47.42 17.56
C ARG A 36 -17.59 46.94 16.24
N GLU A 37 -17.20 47.86 15.36
CA GLU A 37 -16.60 47.54 14.06
C GLU A 37 -15.25 46.83 14.22
N LEU A 38 -14.49 47.24 15.25
CA LEU A 38 -13.21 46.65 15.59
C LEU A 38 -13.37 45.25 16.20
N THR A 39 -14.32 45.07 17.12
CA THR A 39 -14.62 43.75 17.72
C THR A 39 -15.10 42.75 16.67
N THR A 40 -16.03 43.15 15.78
CA THR A 40 -16.52 42.24 14.72
C THR A 40 -15.42 41.87 13.72
N LEU A 41 -14.49 42.77 13.39
CA LEU A 41 -13.32 42.44 12.56
C LEU A 41 -12.43 41.39 13.25
N GLN A 42 -12.20 41.53 14.55
CA GLN A 42 -11.42 40.57 15.33
C GLN A 42 -12.07 39.18 15.39
N THR A 43 -13.40 39.11 15.53
CA THR A 43 -14.13 37.84 15.54
C THR A 43 -14.08 37.16 14.18
N ILE A 44 -14.22 37.91 13.07
CA ILE A 44 -14.07 37.37 11.71
C ILE A 44 -12.67 36.77 11.50
N LEU A 45 -11.61 37.50 11.89
CA LEU A 45 -10.24 37.04 11.74
C LEU A 45 -9.97 35.77 12.56
N GLN A 46 -10.45 35.71 13.80
CA GLN A 46 -10.33 34.52 14.64
C GLN A 46 -11.03 33.31 14.00
N ASN A 47 -12.23 33.50 13.47
CA ASN A 47 -12.95 32.42 12.78
C ASN A 47 -12.22 31.95 11.50
N GLN A 48 -11.59 32.85 10.75
CA GLN A 48 -10.76 32.49 9.60
C GLN A 48 -9.53 31.66 10.01
N ILE A 49 -8.87 32.03 11.11
CA ILE A 49 -7.73 31.28 11.67
C ILE A 49 -8.19 29.91 12.16
N GLU A 50 -9.36 29.82 12.81
CA GLU A 50 -9.95 28.55 13.25
C GLU A 50 -10.29 27.64 12.06
N GLN A 51 -10.90 28.17 10.99
CA GLN A 51 -11.20 27.40 9.79
C GLN A 51 -9.92 26.92 9.08
N PHE A 52 -8.92 27.79 8.96
CA PHE A 52 -7.61 27.43 8.43
C PHE A 52 -6.92 26.35 9.28
N GLY A 53 -6.92 26.52 10.60
CA GLY A 53 -6.38 25.54 11.54
C GLY A 53 -7.13 24.21 11.48
N ASN A 54 -8.46 24.23 11.45
CA ASN A 54 -9.28 23.03 11.29
C ASN A 54 -8.98 22.32 9.97
N HIS A 55 -8.78 23.04 8.87
CA HIS A 55 -8.41 22.43 7.60
C HIS A 55 -7.03 21.75 7.66
N ILE A 56 -6.04 22.40 8.27
CA ILE A 56 -4.67 21.87 8.36
C ILE A 56 -4.55 20.73 9.40
N PHE A 57 -5.24 20.81 10.53
CA PHE A 57 -5.08 19.86 11.64
C PHE A 57 -6.11 18.74 11.66
N LYS A 58 -7.32 18.94 11.14
CA LYS A 58 -8.36 17.88 11.07
C LYS A 58 -8.19 16.98 9.85
N GLU A 59 -7.66 17.52 8.75
CA GLU A 59 -7.41 16.77 7.51
C GLU A 59 -5.94 16.70 7.08
N GLY A 60 -5.02 17.25 7.87
CA GLY A 60 -3.59 16.95 7.76
C GLY A 60 -3.01 17.06 6.35
N ALA A 61 -3.41 18.06 5.55
CA ALA A 61 -2.93 18.30 4.18
C ALA A 61 -2.39 17.05 3.42
N ILE A 62 -3.27 16.09 3.13
CA ILE A 62 -3.17 15.20 1.97
C ILE A 62 -4.41 15.44 1.12
N VAL A 63 -4.22 15.87 -0.12
CA VAL A 63 -5.28 15.99 -1.12
C VAL A 63 -5.09 14.82 -2.09
N ILE A 64 -6.12 13.98 -2.19
CA ILE A 64 -6.22 12.60 -2.75
C ILE A 64 -6.27 11.55 -1.62
N PRO A 65 -7.46 11.01 -1.30
CA PRO A 65 -7.63 10.00 -0.28
C PRO A 65 -7.20 8.65 -0.86
N GLY A 66 -5.91 8.34 -0.73
CA GLY A 66 -5.39 7.05 -1.12
C GLY A 66 -3.88 7.08 -1.07
N SER A 67 -3.29 6.40 -0.09
CA SER A 67 -1.84 6.17 -0.16
C SER A 67 -1.61 5.19 -1.30
N ILE A 68 -0.96 5.65 -2.38
CA ILE A 68 -0.50 4.75 -3.44
C ILE A 68 0.85 4.21 -2.99
N ALA A 69 0.90 2.92 -2.63
CA ALA A 69 2.16 2.23 -2.48
C ALA A 69 2.55 1.66 -3.85
N TYR A 70 3.68 2.13 -4.38
CA TYR A 70 4.25 1.65 -5.63
C TYR A 70 5.48 0.80 -5.32
N ASP A 71 5.54 -0.40 -5.89
CA ASP A 71 6.66 -1.31 -5.81
C ASP A 71 7.13 -1.65 -7.22
N ASP A 72 8.32 -1.16 -7.57
CA ASP A 72 8.97 -1.39 -8.87
C ASP A 72 9.69 -2.74 -8.94
N ARG A 73 9.80 -3.47 -7.81
CA ARG A 73 10.54 -4.73 -7.70
C ARG A 73 9.59 -5.89 -7.42
N TYR A 74 8.66 -6.11 -8.35
CA TYR A 74 7.71 -7.21 -8.29
C TYR A 74 8.10 -8.30 -9.30
N PHE A 75 8.65 -9.42 -8.82
CA PHE A 75 9.20 -10.45 -9.69
C PHE A 75 8.23 -11.61 -9.87
N ALA A 76 8.21 -12.18 -11.08
CA ALA A 76 7.45 -13.37 -11.44
C ALA A 76 8.39 -14.49 -11.87
N VAL A 77 8.00 -15.72 -11.53
CA VAL A 77 8.74 -16.93 -11.78
C VAL A 77 7.79 -17.98 -12.34
N LYS A 78 8.03 -18.41 -13.59
CA LYS A 78 7.23 -19.38 -14.32
C LYS A 78 7.75 -20.79 -14.06
N LEU A 79 6.84 -21.70 -13.72
CA LEU A 79 7.11 -23.09 -13.41
C LEU A 79 6.76 -24.01 -14.59
N GLN A 80 7.31 -25.22 -14.58
CA GLN A 80 6.82 -26.29 -15.43
C GLN A 80 5.44 -26.76 -14.94
N SER A 81 4.63 -27.34 -15.84
CA SER A 81 3.26 -27.78 -15.49
C SER A 81 3.24 -28.97 -14.53
N THR A 82 4.30 -29.78 -14.50
CA THR A 82 4.40 -30.96 -13.65
C THR A 82 5.78 -31.05 -13.01
N PHE A 83 5.84 -31.66 -11.84
CA PHE A 83 7.08 -31.90 -11.11
C PHE A 83 7.07 -33.30 -10.48
N GLY A 84 8.26 -33.90 -10.33
CA GLY A 84 8.48 -35.22 -9.72
C GLY A 84 8.79 -36.34 -10.72
N THR A 85 9.57 -37.31 -10.25
CA THR A 85 9.92 -38.55 -10.96
C THR A 85 9.71 -39.75 -10.02
N PRO A 86 9.20 -40.92 -10.46
CA PRO A 86 8.79 -41.31 -11.82
C PRO A 86 7.36 -40.89 -12.20
N THR A 87 6.52 -40.52 -11.22
CA THR A 87 5.16 -40.04 -11.46
C THR A 87 5.14 -38.52 -11.30
N ALA A 88 4.98 -37.80 -12.41
CA ALA A 88 4.90 -36.35 -12.40
C ALA A 88 3.51 -35.90 -11.90
N VAL A 89 3.48 -34.96 -10.97
CA VAL A 89 2.25 -34.38 -10.40
C VAL A 89 2.11 -32.94 -10.91
N ALA A 90 0.91 -32.56 -11.32
CA ALA A 90 0.64 -31.20 -11.80
C ALA A 90 0.80 -30.16 -10.68
N ILE A 91 1.60 -29.12 -10.94
CA ILE A 91 1.94 -28.11 -9.92
C ILE A 91 0.71 -27.29 -9.52
N SER A 92 -0.17 -27.00 -10.46
CA SER A 92 -1.47 -26.36 -10.24
C SER A 92 -2.30 -26.97 -9.09
N THR A 93 -2.12 -28.26 -8.77
CA THR A 93 -2.86 -28.92 -7.68
C THR A 93 -2.40 -28.53 -6.27
N TYR A 94 -1.16 -28.03 -6.12
CA TYR A 94 -0.58 -27.67 -4.83
C TYR A 94 0.06 -26.28 -4.82
N ILE A 95 -0.05 -25.50 -5.91
CA ILE A 95 0.57 -24.18 -6.03
C ILE A 95 0.08 -23.20 -4.95
N GLU A 96 -1.18 -23.32 -4.50
CA GLU A 96 -1.73 -22.50 -3.42
C GLU A 96 -0.97 -22.67 -2.10
N GLN A 97 -0.32 -23.82 -1.89
CA GLN A 97 0.45 -24.09 -0.67
C GLN A 97 1.74 -23.26 -0.57
N TYR A 98 2.11 -22.50 -1.60
CA TYR A 98 3.24 -21.56 -1.57
C TYR A 98 2.87 -20.17 -1.01
N VAL A 99 1.59 -19.78 -0.94
CA VAL A 99 1.18 -18.45 -0.42
C VAL A 99 0.79 -18.48 1.06
N ALA A 100 0.70 -17.31 1.69
CA ALA A 100 0.14 -17.19 3.04
C ALA A 100 -1.28 -17.75 3.10
N GLY A 101 -1.62 -18.45 4.17
CA GLY A 101 -2.91 -19.12 4.32
C GLY A 101 -2.83 -20.37 5.18
N THR A 102 -3.98 -21.02 5.35
CA THR A 102 -4.09 -22.26 6.12
C THR A 102 -3.92 -23.46 5.21
N HIS A 103 -2.80 -24.15 5.33
CA HIS A 103 -2.47 -25.34 4.52
C HIS A 103 -2.21 -26.53 5.44
N ASN A 104 -2.85 -27.67 5.16
CA ASN A 104 -2.72 -28.88 5.97
C ASN A 104 -2.93 -28.64 7.49
N SER A 105 -3.95 -27.84 7.84
CA SER A 105 -4.27 -27.42 9.21
C SER A 105 -3.20 -26.58 9.93
N ILE A 106 -2.20 -26.05 9.20
CA ILE A 106 -1.18 -25.13 9.71
C ILE A 106 -1.43 -23.74 9.10
N VAL A 107 -1.44 -22.71 9.93
CA VAL A 107 -1.59 -21.32 9.49
C VAL A 107 -0.21 -20.74 9.19
N TYR A 108 -0.06 -20.19 7.99
CA TYR A 108 1.12 -19.44 7.60
C TYR A 108 0.74 -17.98 7.35
N GLU A 109 1.29 -17.07 8.16
CA GLU A 109 1.07 -15.62 8.03
C GLU A 109 1.77 -15.03 6.78
N GLU A 110 2.81 -15.72 6.30
CA GLU A 110 3.63 -15.30 5.16
C GLU A 110 3.72 -16.41 4.09
N GLY A 111 4.05 -16.02 2.86
CA GLY A 111 4.34 -16.97 1.79
C GLY A 111 5.62 -17.76 2.05
N ALA A 112 5.73 -18.91 1.39
CA ALA A 112 6.90 -19.77 1.50
C ALA A 112 8.18 -19.03 1.08
N ILE A 113 9.30 -19.38 1.73
CA ILE A 113 10.61 -18.95 1.27
C ILE A 113 11.13 -20.05 0.34
N LEU A 114 11.30 -19.69 -0.93
CA LEU A 114 11.85 -20.54 -1.98
C LEU A 114 13.36 -20.40 -2.02
N THR A 115 14.06 -21.51 -2.21
CA THR A 115 15.52 -21.58 -2.41
C THR A 115 15.79 -22.24 -3.75
N GLY A 116 16.60 -21.58 -4.60
CA GLY A 116 17.02 -22.12 -5.89
C GLY A 116 18.11 -23.17 -5.70
N GLY A 117 17.95 -24.35 -6.30
CA GLY A 117 18.91 -25.45 -6.17
C GLY A 117 20.24 -25.18 -6.87
N THR A 118 20.23 -24.41 -7.96
CA THR A 118 21.47 -24.07 -8.71
C THR A 118 21.99 -22.69 -8.33
N SER A 119 21.10 -21.71 -8.22
CA SER A 119 21.46 -20.32 -7.90
C SER A 119 21.70 -20.08 -6.41
N GLY A 120 21.12 -20.88 -5.51
CA GLY A 120 21.15 -20.60 -4.07
C GLY A 120 20.44 -19.30 -3.67
N VAL A 121 19.73 -18.65 -4.60
CA VAL A 121 18.95 -17.43 -4.36
C VAL A 121 17.74 -17.77 -3.51
N THR A 122 17.37 -16.88 -2.57
CA THR A 122 16.15 -17.04 -1.80
C THR A 122 15.11 -15.98 -2.15
N ALA A 123 13.84 -16.37 -2.24
CA ALA A 123 12.74 -15.47 -2.53
C ALA A 123 11.51 -15.80 -1.69
N GLN A 124 10.81 -14.78 -1.21
CA GLN A 124 9.54 -14.93 -0.51
C GLN A 124 8.39 -14.85 -1.48
N VAL A 125 7.47 -15.82 -1.42
CA VAL A 125 6.26 -15.82 -2.24
C VAL A 125 5.26 -14.78 -1.75
N THR A 126 4.72 -13.99 -2.66
CA THR A 126 3.66 -13.01 -2.38
C THR A 126 2.32 -13.47 -2.94
N LYS A 127 2.31 -14.01 -4.17
CA LYS A 127 1.10 -14.45 -4.86
C LYS A 127 1.43 -15.64 -5.75
N VAL A 128 0.44 -16.47 -6.04
CA VAL A 128 0.52 -17.50 -7.07
C VAL A 128 -0.65 -17.39 -8.03
N GLU A 129 -0.42 -17.79 -9.27
CA GLU A 129 -1.42 -17.87 -10.33
C GLU A 129 -1.23 -19.21 -11.03
N ALA A 130 -2.23 -20.09 -10.90
CA ALA A 130 -2.25 -21.33 -11.66
C ALA A 130 -2.52 -21.03 -13.15
N GLU A 131 -2.05 -21.92 -14.02
CA GLU A 131 -2.32 -21.86 -15.45
C GLU A 131 -3.82 -21.63 -15.70
N THR A 132 -4.13 -20.51 -16.35
CA THR A 132 -5.47 -20.21 -16.86
C THR A 132 -5.56 -20.74 -18.29
N ALA A 133 -6.76 -21.04 -18.78
CA ALA A 133 -7.05 -21.67 -20.08
C ALA A 133 -6.51 -20.95 -21.36
N GLY A 134 -5.62 -19.96 -21.23
CA GLY A 134 -4.93 -19.25 -22.30
C GLY A 134 -3.47 -19.67 -22.54
N GLY A 135 -2.93 -20.66 -21.83
CA GLY A 135 -1.62 -21.28 -22.12
C GLY A 135 -0.41 -20.61 -21.46
N ASP A 136 -0.62 -19.71 -20.49
CA ASP A 136 0.45 -19.21 -19.64
C ASP A 136 0.77 -20.23 -18.54
N PRO A 137 2.04 -20.61 -18.33
CA PRO A 137 2.42 -21.59 -17.31
C PRO A 137 2.15 -21.08 -15.89
N ASP A 138 2.02 -22.02 -14.95
CA ASP A 138 1.94 -21.78 -13.51
C ASP A 138 2.98 -20.75 -13.06
N THR A 139 2.54 -19.65 -12.45
CA THR A 139 3.37 -18.48 -12.13
C THR A 139 3.35 -18.18 -10.63
N ILE A 140 4.54 -18.03 -10.05
CA ILE A 140 4.75 -17.56 -8.69
C ILE A 140 5.26 -16.13 -8.73
N TRP A 141 4.60 -15.23 -8.01
CA TRP A 141 5.07 -13.88 -7.75
C TRP A 141 5.83 -13.84 -6.43
N CYS A 142 7.06 -13.37 -6.46
CA CYS A 142 7.95 -13.39 -5.31
C CYS A 142 8.82 -12.14 -5.19
N LYS A 143 9.39 -11.94 -4.01
CA LYS A 143 10.41 -10.93 -3.72
C LYS A 143 11.70 -11.61 -3.33
N TYR A 144 12.79 -11.28 -4.02
CA TYR A 144 14.12 -11.81 -3.69
C TYR A 144 14.61 -11.25 -2.35
N ILE A 145 15.04 -12.13 -1.46
CA ILE A 145 15.53 -11.80 -0.11
C ILE A 145 17.06 -11.81 -0.08
N SER A 146 17.68 -12.83 -0.69
CA SER A 146 19.13 -12.95 -0.76
C SER A 146 19.61 -13.31 -2.16
N SER A 147 20.71 -12.70 -2.58
CA SER A 147 21.47 -13.13 -3.75
C SER A 147 22.11 -14.51 -3.51
N ASN A 148 22.62 -15.08 -4.59
CA ASN A 148 23.40 -16.31 -4.57
C ASN A 148 24.52 -16.25 -3.51
N THR A 149 24.60 -17.30 -2.69
CA THR A 149 25.50 -17.43 -1.54
C THR A 149 26.97 -17.67 -1.92
N THR A 150 27.25 -17.94 -3.19
CA THR A 150 28.58 -18.26 -3.74
C THR A 150 29.18 -17.11 -4.54
N ASP A 151 28.38 -16.44 -5.39
CA ASP A 151 28.88 -15.37 -6.25
C ASP A 151 28.48 -13.95 -5.80
N ASN A 152 27.55 -13.81 -4.84
CA ASN A 152 26.98 -12.54 -4.35
C ASN A 152 26.55 -11.54 -5.44
N THR A 153 26.30 -12.03 -6.67
CA THR A 153 26.03 -11.20 -7.84
C THR A 153 24.79 -11.67 -8.60
N THR A 154 24.50 -12.97 -8.58
CA THR A 154 23.26 -13.50 -9.13
C THR A 154 22.11 -13.19 -8.17
N GLN A 155 21.19 -12.34 -8.63
CA GLN A 155 20.06 -11.82 -7.82
C GLN A 155 18.72 -12.46 -8.19
N THR A 156 18.67 -13.31 -9.23
CA THR A 156 17.45 -13.94 -9.72
C THR A 156 17.63 -15.44 -9.88
N PHE A 157 16.53 -16.18 -9.88
CA PHE A 157 16.57 -17.59 -10.24
C PHE A 157 17.08 -17.82 -11.68
N THR A 158 17.68 -18.98 -11.89
CA THR A 158 18.22 -19.45 -13.17
C THR A 158 17.15 -20.29 -13.88
N ASN A 159 17.07 -20.20 -15.21
CA ASN A 159 16.12 -21.00 -15.97
C ASN A 159 16.36 -22.51 -15.76
N GLY A 160 15.27 -23.27 -15.65
CA GLY A 160 15.30 -24.73 -15.50
C GLY A 160 15.77 -25.25 -14.15
N GLU A 161 16.00 -24.40 -13.15
CA GLU A 161 16.41 -24.88 -11.83
C GLU A 161 15.26 -25.44 -11.00
N GLU A 162 15.59 -26.35 -10.08
CA GLU A 162 14.66 -26.82 -9.06
C GLU A 162 14.56 -25.82 -7.91
N ILE A 163 13.37 -25.65 -7.36
CA ILE A 163 13.11 -24.82 -6.19
C ILE A 163 12.63 -25.66 -5.01
N SER A 164 13.15 -25.37 -3.83
CA SER A 164 12.71 -25.97 -2.57
C SER A 164 12.07 -24.91 -1.67
N ALA A 165 11.02 -25.28 -0.94
CA ALA A 165 10.35 -24.39 0.00
C ALA A 165 10.81 -24.64 1.44
N ASN A 166 10.87 -23.61 2.28
CA ASN A 166 11.18 -23.75 3.71
C ASN A 166 10.11 -24.50 4.53
N ARG A 167 9.02 -24.93 3.90
CA ARG A 167 7.87 -25.62 4.49
C ARG A 167 7.44 -26.79 3.60
N PRO A 168 6.70 -27.79 4.13
CA PRO A 168 6.21 -28.89 3.31
C PRO A 168 5.22 -28.38 2.26
N ILE A 169 5.33 -28.93 1.04
CA ILE A 169 4.47 -28.64 -0.10
C ILE A 169 4.01 -29.97 -0.69
N SER A 170 2.71 -30.22 -0.69
CA SER A 170 2.13 -31.51 -1.11
C SER A 170 2.77 -32.67 -0.33
N SER A 171 3.31 -33.67 -1.02
CA SER A 171 4.06 -34.79 -0.45
C SER A 171 5.55 -34.48 -0.23
N TYR A 172 6.04 -33.31 -0.63
CA TYR A 172 7.44 -32.90 -0.47
C TYR A 172 7.66 -32.30 0.92
N ALA A 173 8.66 -32.81 1.64
CA ALA A 173 9.05 -32.27 2.94
C ALA A 173 9.68 -30.87 2.80
N ALA A 174 9.79 -30.14 3.91
CA ALA A 174 10.48 -28.86 3.93
C ALA A 174 11.93 -28.99 3.43
N ASN A 175 12.38 -28.00 2.66
CA ASN A 175 13.68 -27.90 2.01
C ASN A 175 13.97 -29.00 0.98
N VAL A 176 12.95 -29.72 0.54
CA VAL A 176 13.04 -30.65 -0.60
C VAL A 176 12.53 -29.93 -1.85
N ALA A 177 13.15 -30.19 -3.00
CA ALA A 177 12.68 -29.67 -4.28
C ALA A 177 11.22 -30.08 -4.50
N SER A 178 10.38 -29.11 -4.84
CA SER A 178 8.93 -29.27 -4.98
C SER A 178 8.38 -28.69 -6.28
N ALA A 179 9.23 -28.04 -7.08
CA ALA A 179 8.90 -27.53 -8.41
C ALA A 179 10.17 -27.28 -9.23
N THR A 180 10.01 -27.21 -10.55
CA THR A 180 11.04 -26.83 -11.53
C THR A 180 10.63 -25.57 -12.28
N LEU A 181 11.58 -24.69 -12.53
CA LEU A 181 11.38 -23.49 -13.35
C LEU A 181 11.32 -23.84 -14.84
N GLN A 182 10.69 -22.97 -15.63
CA GLN A 182 10.73 -23.08 -17.09
C GLN A 182 12.17 -23.06 -17.62
N VAL A 183 12.44 -23.83 -18.67
CA VAL A 183 13.80 -23.97 -19.24
C VAL A 183 14.24 -22.69 -19.98
N THR A 184 13.28 -21.85 -20.37
CA THR A 184 13.52 -20.58 -21.06
C THR A 184 12.60 -19.50 -20.50
N SER A 185 13.16 -18.31 -20.27
CA SER A 185 12.41 -17.13 -19.78
C SER A 185 11.56 -17.41 -18.53
N ALA A 186 12.16 -18.09 -17.53
CA ALA A 186 11.46 -18.41 -16.29
C ALA A 186 11.21 -17.18 -15.44
N THR A 187 12.11 -16.20 -15.45
CA THR A 187 12.01 -15.00 -14.61
C THR A 187 11.50 -13.81 -15.40
N ALA A 188 10.61 -13.04 -14.78
CA ALA A 188 10.08 -11.78 -15.30
C ALA A 188 10.11 -10.71 -14.21
N THR A 189 10.31 -9.45 -14.60
CA THR A 189 10.25 -8.28 -13.70
C THR A 189 9.04 -7.44 -14.08
N GLY A 190 8.23 -7.09 -13.09
CA GLY A 190 7.09 -6.21 -13.21
C GLY A 190 7.04 -5.21 -12.05
N SER A 191 5.91 -4.54 -11.93
CA SER A 191 5.65 -3.56 -10.89
C SER A 191 4.25 -3.77 -10.31
N ALA A 192 4.09 -3.54 -9.01
CA ALA A 192 2.80 -3.59 -8.34
C ALA A 192 2.46 -2.20 -7.78
N ALA A 193 1.17 -1.87 -7.80
CA ALA A 193 0.65 -0.67 -7.14
C ALA A 193 -0.56 -1.08 -6.29
N SER A 194 -0.62 -0.62 -5.05
CA SER A 194 -1.79 -0.77 -4.20
C SER A 194 -2.31 0.58 -3.77
N VAL A 195 -3.63 0.74 -3.83
CA VAL A 195 -4.35 1.90 -3.29
C VAL A 195 -4.98 1.44 -1.98
N THR A 196 -4.71 2.16 -0.89
CA THR A 196 -5.31 1.92 0.43
C THR A 196 -6.12 3.12 0.85
#